data_AF-A0A9X8M5E4-F1
#
_entry.id   AF-A0A9X8M5E4-F1
#
_cell.length_a   1.000
_cell.length_b   1.000
_cell.length_c   1.000
_cell.angle_alpha   90.00
_cell.angle_beta   90.00
_cell.angle_gamma   90.00
#
_symmetry.space_group_name_H-M   'P 1'
#
loop_
_entity.id
_entity.type
_entity.pdbx_description
1 polymer ?
#
loop_
_entity_poly.entity_id
_entity_poly.type
_entity_poly.pdbx_seq_one_letter_code
_entity_poly.pdbx_strand_id
1 'polypeptide(L)'
;MKFFKRINNDNFYELVEDVPELSKVLDIHTEEELFELGYCVLEDSILAIRSLDLDSSFNKSIRSELCFWVQNISSVIHNIPGKLRLRDTTFLKEELYKAIKVLYSLKQRRFEGIIISTTRIEECIKNVSDSISK
;
A
#
# COMPACT_ATOMS: atom_id res chain seq x y z
N MET A 1 31.19 13.01 -12.97
CA MET A 1 30.37 13.56 -11.86
C MET A 1 28.98 13.86 -12.42
N LYS A 2 27.97 13.04 -12.11
CA LYS A 2 26.58 13.31 -12.51
C LYS A 2 25.98 14.27 -11.48
N PHE A 3 25.54 15.44 -11.94
CA PHE A 3 24.91 16.46 -11.13
C PHE A 3 23.58 15.96 -10.59
N PHE A 4 23.43 15.90 -9.26
CA PHE A 4 22.12 15.77 -8.63
C PHE A 4 21.38 17.09 -8.87
N LYS A 5 20.38 17.07 -9.76
CA LYS A 5 19.40 18.14 -9.87
C LYS A 5 18.75 18.28 -8.49
N ARG A 6 18.88 19.46 -7.87
CA ARG A 6 18.06 19.89 -6.75
C ARG A 6 16.59 19.79 -7.18
N ILE A 7 15.86 18.83 -6.61
CA ILE A 7 14.40 18.79 -6.71
C ILE A 7 13.90 19.68 -5.57
N ASN A 8 13.63 20.95 -5.89
CA ASN A 8 12.79 21.82 -5.06
C ASN A 8 11.39 21.77 -5.67
N ASN A 9 10.68 20.66 -5.46
CA ASN A 9 9.24 20.48 -5.57
C ASN A 9 8.98 19.00 -5.31
N ASP A 10 8.92 18.62 -4.04
CA ASP A 10 8.73 17.23 -3.62
C ASP A 10 7.25 16.83 -3.83
N ASN A 11 6.82 16.71 -5.08
CA ASN A 11 5.53 16.11 -5.43
C ASN A 11 5.65 14.59 -5.37
N PHE A 12 5.79 14.05 -4.15
CA PHE A 12 5.94 12.60 -3.95
C PHE A 12 4.70 11.79 -4.39
N TYR A 13 3.57 12.44 -4.67
CA TYR A 13 2.40 11.79 -5.24
C TYR A 13 2.67 11.16 -6.62
N GLU A 14 3.64 11.68 -7.38
CA GLU A 14 4.09 11.07 -8.65
C GLU A 14 4.79 9.71 -8.45
N LEU A 15 5.19 9.38 -7.22
CA LEU A 15 5.79 8.07 -6.88
C LEU A 15 4.74 6.97 -6.69
N VAL A 16 3.45 7.31 -6.66
CA VAL A 16 2.37 6.32 -6.51
C VAL A 16 1.98 5.81 -7.90
N GLU A 17 2.52 4.67 -8.27
CA GLU A 17 2.29 4.04 -9.58
C GLU A 17 0.93 3.35 -9.62
N ASP A 18 0.23 3.49 -10.75
CA ASP A 18 -1.04 2.80 -10.96
C ASP A 18 -0.85 1.30 -11.19
N VAL A 19 -1.83 0.48 -10.76
CA VAL A 19 -1.81 -0.98 -10.92
C VAL A 19 -3.12 -1.41 -11.58
N PRO A 20 -3.28 -1.19 -12.90
CA PRO A 20 -4.57 -1.38 -13.58
C PRO A 20 -5.13 -2.79 -13.46
N GLU A 21 -4.25 -3.80 -13.40
CA GLU A 21 -4.61 -5.21 -13.24
C GLU A 21 -5.28 -5.49 -11.90
N LEU A 22 -4.96 -4.71 -10.86
CA LEU A 22 -5.54 -4.87 -9.53
C LEU A 22 -7.05 -4.63 -9.52
N SER A 23 -7.56 -3.67 -10.32
CA SER A 23 -9.01 -3.44 -10.40
C SER A 23 -9.75 -4.69 -10.88
N LYS A 24 -9.22 -5.37 -11.90
CA LYS A 24 -9.81 -6.60 -12.44
C LYS A 24 -9.79 -7.73 -11.42
N VAL A 25 -8.69 -7.82 -10.68
CA VAL A 25 -8.53 -8.79 -9.60
C VAL A 25 -9.53 -8.53 -8.47
N LEU A 26 -9.70 -7.29 -8.03
CA LEU A 26 -10.67 -6.96 -6.98
C LEU A 26 -12.12 -7.20 -7.43
N ASP A 27 -12.40 -7.11 -8.73
CA ASP A 27 -13.74 -7.30 -9.25
C ASP A 27 -14.26 -8.73 -9.17
N ILE A 28 -13.36 -9.72 -9.22
CA ILE A 28 -13.68 -11.15 -9.13
C ILE A 28 -13.80 -11.67 -7.70
N HIS A 29 -13.39 -10.89 -6.68
CA HIS A 29 -13.50 -11.31 -5.29
C HIS A 29 -14.96 -11.29 -4.83
N THR A 30 -15.33 -12.32 -4.06
CA THR A 30 -16.54 -12.33 -3.25
C THR A 30 -16.44 -11.32 -2.11
N GLU A 31 -17.58 -11.00 -1.49
CA GLU A 31 -17.62 -10.09 -0.34
C GLU A 31 -16.75 -10.57 0.83
N GLU A 32 -16.79 -11.87 1.16
CA GLU A 32 -15.97 -12.42 2.26
C GLU A 32 -14.48 -12.34 1.94
N GLU A 33 -14.08 -12.60 0.69
CA GLU A 33 -12.68 -12.46 0.25
C GLU A 33 -12.23 -10.99 0.27
N LEU A 34 -13.12 -10.03 -0.03
CA LEU A 34 -12.80 -8.60 0.11
C LEU A 34 -12.62 -8.19 1.58
N PHE A 35 -13.38 -8.78 2.50
CA PHE A 35 -13.18 -8.54 3.93
C PHE A 35 -11.85 -9.11 4.41
N GLU A 36 -11.52 -10.34 4.04
CA GLU A 36 -10.23 -10.96 4.35
C GLU A 36 -9.06 -10.14 3.80
N LEU A 37 -9.17 -9.70 2.54
CA LEU A 37 -8.19 -8.82 1.92
C LEU A 37 -8.05 -7.49 2.68
N GLY A 38 -9.16 -6.94 3.19
CA GLY A 38 -9.10 -5.74 4.02
C GLY A 38 -8.33 -5.92 5.32
N TYR A 39 -8.44 -7.07 5.98
CA TYR A 39 -7.61 -7.38 7.15
C TYR A 39 -6.13 -7.51 6.76
N CYS A 40 -5.83 -8.21 5.65
CA CYS A 40 -4.47 -8.34 5.13
C CYS A 40 -3.84 -6.97 4.80
N VAL A 41 -4.60 -6.07 4.18
CA VAL A 41 -4.17 -4.70 3.86
C VAL A 41 -3.85 -3.92 5.13
N LEU A 42 -4.68 -4.02 6.17
CA LEU A 42 -4.42 -3.35 7.44
C LEU A 42 -3.15 -3.88 8.12
N GLU A 43 -2.97 -5.20 8.15
CA GLU A 43 -1.78 -5.82 8.74
C GLU A 43 -0.49 -5.40 8.04
N ASP A 44 -0.43 -5.54 6.71
CA ASP A 44 0.75 -5.17 5.94
C ASP A 44 1.00 -3.65 5.99
N SER A 45 -0.05 -2.82 6.09
CA SER A 45 0.10 -1.37 6.27
C SER A 45 0.72 -1.00 7.62
N ILE A 46 0.29 -1.64 8.71
CA ILE A 46 0.86 -1.41 10.04
C ILE A 46 2.32 -1.83 10.07
N LEU A 47 2.66 -2.96 9.45
CA LEU A 47 4.04 -3.42 9.34
C LEU A 47 4.89 -2.45 8.51
N ALA A 48 4.37 -1.97 7.37
CA ALA A 48 5.05 -0.98 6.54
C ALA A 48 5.33 0.31 7.33
N ILE A 49 4.33 0.87 8.01
CA ILE A 49 4.50 2.08 8.84
C ILE A 49 5.56 1.86 9.92
N ARG A 50 5.55 0.70 10.59
CA ARG A 50 6.56 0.36 11.62
C ARG A 50 7.97 0.21 11.04
N SER A 51 8.10 -0.29 9.82
CA SER A 51 9.38 -0.42 9.12
C SER A 51 9.95 0.92 8.65
N LEU A 52 9.10 1.93 8.41
CA LEU A 52 9.53 3.27 8.01
C LEU A 52 10.08 4.10 9.18
N ASP A 53 10.83 3.46 10.08
CA ASP A 53 11.42 4.09 11.26
C ASP A 53 12.14 5.38 10.86
N LEU A 54 11.73 6.48 11.48
CA LEU A 54 12.21 7.82 11.14
C LEU A 54 13.50 8.11 11.91
N ASP A 55 14.45 7.17 11.88
CA ASP A 55 15.72 7.35 12.56
C ASP A 55 16.38 8.65 12.09
N SER A 56 16.94 9.36 13.07
CA SER A 56 17.72 10.58 12.90
C SER A 56 18.93 10.42 11.97
N SER A 57 19.34 9.18 11.67
CA SER A 57 20.44 8.86 10.76
C SER A 57 20.13 9.11 9.28
N PHE A 58 18.87 9.21 8.87
CA PHE A 58 18.50 9.52 7.49
C PHE A 58 18.73 10.98 7.12
N ASN A 59 19.20 11.22 5.89
CA ASN A 59 19.29 12.59 5.37
C ASN A 59 17.89 13.22 5.20
N LYS A 60 17.83 14.56 5.16
CA LYS A 60 16.56 15.32 5.13
C LYS A 60 15.62 14.89 3.99
N SER A 61 16.15 14.60 2.80
CA SER A 61 15.32 14.23 1.63
C SER A 61 14.69 12.85 1.81
N ILE A 62 15.47 11.86 2.25
CA ILE A 62 14.95 10.52 2.57
C ILE A 62 13.91 10.63 3.67
N ARG A 63 14.18 11.40 4.74
CA ARG A 63 13.22 11.59 5.82
C ARG A 63 11.90 12.20 5.35
N SER A 64 11.94 13.20 4.47
CA SER A 64 10.72 13.78 3.88
C SER A 64 9.91 12.75 3.08
N GLU A 65 10.58 11.91 2.29
CA GLU A 65 9.91 10.85 1.53
C GLU A 65 9.31 9.78 2.45
N LEU A 66 10.03 9.36 3.50
CA LEU A 66 9.51 8.41 4.51
C LEU A 66 8.28 8.99 5.24
N CYS A 67 8.33 10.28 5.63
CA CYS A 67 7.17 10.96 6.22
C CYS A 67 5.97 11.00 5.26
N PHE A 68 6.21 11.26 3.97
CA PHE A 68 5.17 11.19 2.95
C PHE A 68 4.54 9.79 2.90
N TRP A 69 5.33 8.72 2.87
CA TRP A 69 4.79 7.36 2.81
C TRP A 69 3.96 7.00 4.05
N VAL A 70 4.41 7.36 5.25
CA VAL A 70 3.63 7.15 6.49
C VAL A 70 2.29 7.89 6.44
N GLN A 71 2.29 9.15 6.01
CA GLN A 71 1.07 9.95 5.87
C GLN A 71 0.14 9.37 4.79
N ASN A 72 0.69 8.98 3.65
CA ASN A 72 -0.07 8.48 2.52
C ASN A 72 -0.73 7.13 2.84
N ILE A 73 0.02 6.18 3.44
CA ILE A 73 -0.54 4.91 3.93
C ILE A 73 -1.66 5.19 4.93
N SER A 74 -1.42 6.03 5.94
CA SER A 74 -2.42 6.35 6.96
C SER A 74 -3.69 6.94 6.33
N SER A 75 -3.54 7.78 5.31
CA SER A 75 -4.65 8.39 4.59
C SER A 75 -5.45 7.39 3.77
N VAL A 76 -4.84 6.40 3.12
CA VAL A 76 -5.60 5.46 2.27
C VAL A 76 -6.25 4.32 3.06
N ILE A 77 -5.80 4.04 4.29
CA ILE A 77 -6.37 2.95 5.10
C ILE A 77 -7.42 3.40 6.12
N HIS A 78 -7.57 4.70 6.40
CA HIS A 78 -8.34 5.17 7.56
C HIS A 78 -9.81 4.72 7.60
N ASN A 79 -10.43 4.49 6.43
CA ASN A 79 -11.83 4.06 6.33
C ASN A 79 -12.02 2.55 6.38
N ILE A 80 -10.99 1.76 6.05
CA ILE A 80 -11.08 0.30 5.93
C ILE A 80 -11.59 -0.32 7.25
N PRO A 81 -11.07 0.02 8.45
CA PRO A 81 -11.56 -0.58 9.70
C PRO A 81 -13.05 -0.35 9.93
N GLY A 82 -13.55 0.83 9.57
CA GLY A 82 -14.97 1.18 9.67
C GLY A 82 -15.83 0.30 8.76
N LYS A 83 -15.39 0.11 7.51
CA LYS A 83 -16.06 -0.73 6.52
C LYS A 83 -16.11 -2.20 6.94
N LEU A 84 -14.98 -2.74 7.40
CA LEU A 84 -14.92 -4.13 7.91
C LEU A 84 -15.86 -4.33 9.10
N ARG A 85 -15.83 -3.41 10.08
CA ARG A 85 -16.67 -3.51 11.29
C ARG A 85 -18.16 -3.47 10.97
N LEU A 86 -18.57 -2.63 10.03
CA LEU A 86 -19.97 -2.46 9.64
C LEU A 86 -20.42 -3.47 8.58
N ARG A 87 -19.52 -4.34 8.10
CA ARG A 87 -19.74 -5.20 6.93
C ARG A 87 -20.26 -4.37 5.73
N ASP A 88 -19.69 -3.17 5.54
CA ASP A 88 -20.04 -2.26 4.46
C ASP A 88 -19.11 -2.48 3.27
N THR A 89 -19.64 -3.06 2.19
CA THR A 89 -18.91 -3.27 0.94
C THR A 89 -18.94 -2.07 0.01
N THR A 90 -19.76 -1.04 0.32
CA THR A 90 -19.87 0.17 -0.50
C THR A 90 -18.48 0.81 -0.60
N PHE A 91 -17.98 0.98 -1.82
CA PHE A 91 -16.62 1.50 -2.08
C PHE A 91 -15.46 0.70 -1.45
N LEU A 92 -15.68 -0.48 -0.85
CA LEU A 92 -14.61 -1.25 -0.21
C LEU A 92 -13.53 -1.62 -1.23
N LYS A 93 -13.92 -2.05 -2.44
CA LYS A 93 -12.99 -2.32 -3.55
C LYS A 93 -12.12 -1.10 -3.88
N GLU A 94 -12.71 0.10 -3.91
CA GLU A 94 -11.98 1.33 -4.23
C GLU A 94 -10.97 1.69 -3.12
N GLU A 95 -11.37 1.54 -1.86
CA GLU A 95 -10.47 1.78 -0.72
C GLU A 95 -9.32 0.76 -0.69
N LEU A 96 -9.60 -0.51 -0.95
CA LEU A 96 -8.59 -1.57 -1.06
C LEU A 96 -7.63 -1.30 -2.25
N TYR A 97 -8.17 -0.89 -3.40
CA TYR A 97 -7.37 -0.52 -4.57
C TYR A 97 -6.36 0.58 -4.23
N LYS A 98 -6.85 1.68 -3.63
CA LYS A 98 -6.00 2.81 -3.23
C LYS A 98 -4.90 2.38 -2.25
N ALA A 99 -5.26 1.58 -1.25
CA ALA A 99 -4.31 1.12 -0.23
C ALA A 99 -3.23 0.19 -0.80
N ILE A 100 -3.62 -0.83 -1.56
CA ILE A 100 -2.68 -1.78 -2.16
C ILE A 100 -1.75 -1.09 -3.15
N LYS A 101 -2.27 -0.16 -3.97
CA LYS A 101 -1.48 0.67 -4.90
C LYS A 101 -0.35 1.41 -4.17
N VAL A 102 -0.65 2.06 -3.05
CA VAL A 102 0.34 2.78 -2.23
C VAL A 102 1.39 1.81 -1.66
N LEU A 103 0.97 0.65 -1.13
CA LEU A 103 1.89 -0.33 -0.54
C LEU A 103 2.82 -0.96 -1.59
N TYR A 104 2.30 -1.27 -2.78
CA TYR A 104 3.11 -1.79 -3.89
C TYR A 104 4.11 -0.76 -4.37
N SER A 105 3.68 0.49 -4.55
CA SER A 105 4.57 1.60 -4.93
C SER A 105 5.68 1.77 -3.90
N LEU A 106 5.35 1.74 -2.61
CA LEU A 106 6.33 1.80 -1.54
C LEU A 106 7.33 0.63 -1.58
N LYS A 107 6.85 -0.61 -1.74
CA LYS A 107 7.70 -1.81 -1.82
C LYS A 107 8.74 -1.72 -2.94
N GLN A 108 8.41 -1.05 -4.04
CA GLN A 108 9.34 -0.85 -5.16
C GLN A 108 10.47 0.16 -4.87
N ARG A 109 10.28 1.09 -3.93
CA ARG A 109 11.29 2.13 -3.61
C ARG A 109 12.60 1.57 -3.05
N ARG A 110 12.57 0.35 -2.46
CA ARG A 110 13.75 -0.37 -1.96
C ARG A 110 14.71 0.52 -1.16
N PHE A 111 14.21 1.17 -0.11
CA PHE A 111 15.06 1.92 0.80
C PHE A 111 16.07 1.00 1.48
N GLU A 112 17.33 1.42 1.55
CA GLU A 112 18.39 0.63 2.18
C GLU A 112 18.06 0.37 3.66
N GLY A 113 18.10 -0.89 4.07
CA GLY A 113 17.81 -1.30 5.45
C GLY A 113 16.31 -1.36 5.82
N ILE A 114 15.40 -0.94 4.94
CA ILE A 114 13.94 -0.99 5.19
C ILE A 114 13.31 -2.09 4.34
N ILE A 115 12.70 -3.07 5.01
CA ILE A 115 11.97 -4.16 4.36
C ILE A 115 10.48 -3.88 4.46
N ILE A 116 9.83 -3.76 3.30
CA ILE A 116 8.38 -3.57 3.18
C ILE A 116 7.74 -4.89 2.77
N SER A 117 6.91 -5.43 3.67
CA SER A 117 6.14 -6.66 3.45
C SER A 117 4.78 -6.33 2.83
N THR A 118 4.41 -7.10 1.80
CA THR A 118 3.06 -7.12 1.21
C THR A 118 2.58 -8.56 0.99
N THR A 119 3.19 -9.51 1.71
CA THR A 119 3.02 -10.95 1.46
C THR A 119 1.59 -11.41 1.73
N ARG A 120 0.89 -10.85 2.73
CA ARG A 120 -0.48 -11.27 3.05
C ARG A 120 -1.44 -10.84 1.96
N ILE A 121 -1.27 -9.61 1.47
CA ILE A 121 -2.01 -9.09 0.31
C ILE A 121 -1.78 -10.00 -0.92
N GLU A 122 -0.52 -10.34 -1.19
CA GLU A 122 -0.14 -11.19 -2.33
C GLU A 122 -0.72 -12.61 -2.23
N GLU A 123 -0.67 -13.23 -1.05
CA GLU A 123 -1.26 -14.55 -0.79
C GLU A 123 -2.77 -14.53 -0.92
N CYS A 124 -3.44 -13.51 -0.34
CA CYS A 124 -4.88 -13.34 -0.42
C CYS A 124 -5.36 -13.20 -1.89
N ILE A 125 -4.70 -12.34 -2.66
CA ILE A 125 -4.99 -12.15 -4.09
C ILE A 125 -4.73 -13.44 -4.90
N LYS A 126 -3.62 -14.13 -4.63
CA LYS A 126 -3.25 -15.33 -5.38
C LYS A 126 -4.26 -16.46 -5.19
N ASN A 127 -4.76 -16.65 -3.97
CA ASN A 127 -5.74 -17.69 -3.66
C ASN A 127 -7.03 -17.56 -4.51
N VAL A 128 -7.42 -16.34 -4.86
CA VAL A 128 -8.59 -16.07 -5.72
C VAL A 128 -8.28 -16.32 -7.19
N SER A 129 -7.07 -15.99 -7.66
CA SER A 129 -6.67 -16.30 -9.05
C SER A 129 -6.57 -17.81 -9.34
N ASP A 130 -6.14 -18.58 -8.36
CA ASP A 130 -6.00 -20.04 -8.46
C ASP A 130 -7.35 -20.77 -8.33
N SER A 131 -8.34 -20.18 -7.64
CA SER A 131 -9.69 -20.77 -7.49
C SER A 131 -10.54 -20.67 -8.75
N ILE A 132 -10.31 -19.66 -9.60
CA ILE A 132 -11.01 -19.45 -10.88
C ILE A 132 -10.45 -20.34 -12.01
N SER A 133 -9.20 -20.80 -11.88
CA SER A 133 -8.51 -21.62 -12.88
C SER A 133 -8.77 -23.14 -12.74
N LYS A 134 -9.61 -23.55 -11.78
CA LYS A 134 -10.02 -24.93 -11.54
C LYS A 134 -11.47 -25.15 -11.98
#